data_AF-A0A800C5T8-F1
#
_entry.id   AF-A0A800C5T8-F1
#
_cell.length_a   1.000
_cell.length_b   1.000
_cell.length_c   1.000
_cell.angle_alpha   90.00
_cell.angle_beta   90.00
_cell.angle_gamma   90.00
#
_symmetry.space_group_name_H-M   'P 1'
#
loop_
_entity.id
_entity.type
_entity.pdbx_description
1 polymer ?
#
loop_
_entity_poly.entity_id
_entity_poly.type
_entity_poly.pdbx_seq_one_letter_code
_entity_poly.pdbx_strand_id
1 'polypeptide(L)'
;RIRAEAERMAINTPIQGTAADLIKKAMIAIHGRLRQEGFKAKMLLQVHDELVFEVPEDEIEPITALVKEEMEGVYPLAVPLKVDMGIGKNWDEAH
;
A
#
# COMPACT_ATOMS: atom_id res chain seq x y z
N ARG A 1 -22.63 26.55 10.13
CA ARG A 1 -21.53 25.69 10.63
C ARG A 1 -21.72 24.25 10.18
N ILE A 2 -22.78 23.57 10.64
CA ILE A 2 -23.12 22.18 10.25
C ILE A 2 -23.13 21.96 8.73
N ARG A 3 -23.78 22.84 7.96
CA ARG A 3 -23.81 22.72 6.48
C ARG A 3 -22.43 22.79 5.83
N ALA A 4 -21.57 23.71 6.25
CA ALA A 4 -20.23 23.87 5.69
C ALA A 4 -19.31 22.69 6.05
N GLU A 5 -19.49 22.12 7.25
CA GLU A 5 -18.80 20.90 7.67
C GLU A 5 -19.27 19.69 6.85
N ALA A 6 -20.59 19.56 6.64
CA ALA A 6 -21.17 18.52 5.81
C ALA A 6 -20.71 18.60 4.34
N GLU A 7 -20.62 19.81 3.77
CA GLU A 7 -20.11 20.02 2.41
C GLU A 7 -18.64 19.61 2.29
N ARG A 8 -17.79 19.95 3.27
CA ARG A 8 -16.40 19.49 3.31
C ARG A 8 -16.28 17.98 3.44
N MET A 9 -17.08 17.36 4.31
CA MET A 9 -17.11 15.91 4.48
C MET A 9 -17.56 15.21 3.19
N ALA A 10 -18.58 15.73 2.51
CA ALA A 10 -19.08 15.15 1.26
C ALA A 10 -18.03 15.16 0.14
N ILE A 11 -17.14 16.16 0.13
CA ILE A 11 -16.03 16.23 -0.83
C ILE A 11 -14.87 15.31 -0.43
N ASN A 12 -14.50 15.29 0.85
CA ASN A 12 -13.31 14.56 1.31
C ASN A 12 -13.54 13.05 1.47
N THR A 13 -14.76 12.64 1.83
CA THR A 13 -15.08 11.24 2.12
C THR A 13 -14.85 10.33 0.92
N PRO A 14 -15.28 10.67 -0.31
CA PRO A 14 -14.97 9.86 -1.48
C PRO A 14 -13.47 9.74 -1.74
N ILE A 15 -12.69 10.80 -1.52
CA ILE A 15 -11.25 10.83 -1.79
C ILE A 15 -10.50 9.95 -0.78
N GLN A 16 -10.67 10.24 0.52
CA GLN A 16 -9.98 9.51 1.59
C GLN A 16 -10.50 8.09 1.74
N GLY A 17 -11.81 7.89 1.57
CA GLY A 17 -12.44 6.57 1.61
C GLY A 17 -11.92 5.67 0.49
N THR A 18 -11.86 6.19 -0.75
CA THR A 18 -11.32 5.41 -1.87
C THR A 18 -9.85 5.08 -1.66
N ALA A 19 -9.02 6.02 -1.18
CA ALA A 19 -7.62 5.73 -0.84
C ALA A 19 -7.51 4.60 0.21
N ALA A 20 -8.36 4.65 1.25
CA ALA A 20 -8.41 3.61 2.28
C ALA A 20 -8.89 2.25 1.74
N ASP A 21 -9.78 2.24 0.75
CA ASP A 21 -10.23 1.00 0.11
C ASP A 21 -9.13 0.40 -0.77
N LEU A 22 -8.43 1.23 -1.56
CA LEU A 22 -7.33 0.81 -2.43
C LEU A 22 -6.19 0.20 -1.61
N ILE A 23 -5.74 0.85 -0.54
CA ILE A 23 -4.65 0.32 0.29
C ILE A 23 -5.03 -1.01 0.92
N LYS A 24 -6.25 -1.17 1.43
CA LYS A 24 -6.73 -2.43 2.02
C LYS A 24 -6.82 -3.55 0.99
N LYS A 25 -7.27 -3.25 -0.23
CA LYS A 25 -7.27 -4.23 -1.32
C LYS A 25 -5.85 -4.68 -1.67
N ALA A 26 -4.91 -3.75 -1.76
CA ALA A 26 -3.50 -4.07 -2.02
C ALA A 26 -2.92 -4.93 -0.89
N MET A 27 -3.20 -4.58 0.37
CA MET A 27 -2.76 -5.36 1.52
C MET A 27 -3.24 -6.82 1.47
N ILE A 28 -4.51 -7.04 1.13
CA ILE A 28 -5.09 -8.39 1.01
C ILE A 28 -4.44 -9.16 -0.14
N ALA A 29 -4.25 -8.51 -1.30
CA ALA A 29 -3.67 -9.14 -2.49
C ALA A 29 -2.20 -9.54 -2.26
N ILE A 30 -1.39 -8.63 -1.72
CA ILE A 30 0.00 -8.88 -1.33
C ILE A 30 0.06 -10.02 -0.32
N HIS A 31 -0.75 -9.96 0.76
CA HIS A 31 -0.76 -11.02 1.77
C HIS A 31 -1.12 -12.39 1.17
N GLY A 32 -2.08 -12.42 0.23
CA GLY A 32 -2.43 -13.62 -0.52
C GLY A 32 -1.25 -14.19 -1.30
N ARG A 33 -0.56 -13.35 -2.08
CA ARG A 33 0.58 -13.78 -2.91
C ARG A 33 1.79 -14.21 -2.08
N LEU A 34 2.13 -13.48 -1.02
CA LEU A 34 3.19 -13.88 -0.08
C LEU A 34 3.00 -15.33 0.39
N ARG A 35 1.76 -15.70 0.74
CA ARG A 35 1.42 -17.05 1.21
C ARG A 35 1.38 -18.09 0.10
N GLN A 36 0.85 -17.74 -1.08
CA GLN A 36 0.73 -18.67 -2.20
C GLN A 36 2.11 -19.00 -2.81
N GLU A 37 2.99 -18.02 -2.89
CA GLU A 37 4.33 -18.15 -3.46
C GLU A 37 5.38 -18.60 -2.42
N GLY A 38 5.01 -18.63 -1.13
CA GLY A 38 5.84 -19.22 -0.07
C GLY A 38 6.95 -18.29 0.45
N PHE A 39 6.82 -16.98 0.26
CA PHE A 39 7.76 -15.99 0.78
C PHE A 39 7.72 -15.92 2.30
N LYS A 40 8.87 -15.58 2.90
CA LYS A 40 9.01 -15.37 4.34
C LYS A 40 8.86 -13.90 4.74
N ALA A 41 8.87 -12.99 3.76
CA ALA A 41 8.59 -11.57 3.97
C ALA A 41 7.28 -11.33 4.72
N LYS A 42 7.27 -10.30 5.57
CA LYS A 42 6.13 -9.94 6.43
C LYS A 42 5.80 -8.47 6.27
N MET A 43 4.53 -8.19 6.01
CA MET A 43 3.98 -6.84 6.17
C MET A 43 3.83 -6.54 7.66
N LEU A 44 4.55 -5.54 8.16
CA LEU A 44 4.60 -5.19 9.58
C LEU A 44 3.61 -4.08 9.94
N LEU A 45 3.61 -3.01 9.15
CA LEU A 45 2.86 -1.80 9.45
C LEU A 45 2.19 -1.24 8.20
N GLN A 46 1.11 -0.52 8.44
CA GLN A 46 0.47 0.36 7.48
C GLN A 46 0.36 1.74 8.12
N VAL A 47 0.90 2.77 7.46
CA VAL A 47 0.91 4.15 7.97
C VAL A 47 0.56 5.07 6.81
N HIS A 48 -0.55 5.80 6.92
CA HIS A 48 -1.08 6.65 5.84
C HIS A 48 -1.35 5.88 4.53
N ASP A 49 -0.46 6.00 3.56
CA ASP A 49 -0.46 5.32 2.25
C ASP A 49 0.75 4.39 2.08
N GLU A 50 1.55 4.22 3.12
CA GLU A 50 2.77 3.40 3.15
C GLU A 50 2.51 2.01 3.77
N LEU A 51 3.15 0.99 3.19
CA LEU A 51 3.24 -0.37 3.74
C LEU A 51 4.69 -0.69 4.06
N VAL A 52 4.96 -1.06 5.31
CA VAL A 52 6.32 -1.39 5.78
C VAL A 52 6.46 -2.90 5.87
N PHE A 53 7.56 -3.42 5.30
CA PHE A 53 7.84 -4.85 5.27
C PHE A 53 9.17 -5.18 5.94
N GLU A 54 9.21 -6.34 6.61
CA GLU A 54 10.45 -7.03 6.94
C GLU A 54 10.67 -8.13 5.88
N VAL A 55 11.82 -8.09 5.22
CA VAL A 55 12.10 -8.93 4.05
C VAL A 55 13.47 -9.58 4.23
N PRO A 56 13.59 -10.92 4.09
CA PRO A 56 14.89 -11.58 4.00
C PRO A 56 15.72 -11.02 2.83
N GLU A 57 17.04 -10.90 3.01
CA GLU A 57 17.91 -10.30 1.98
C GLU A 57 17.81 -10.99 0.61
N ASP A 58 17.61 -12.31 0.60
CA ASP A 58 17.44 -13.12 -0.60
C ASP A 58 16.05 -12.98 -1.28
N GLU A 59 15.10 -12.34 -0.61
CA GLU A 59 13.74 -12.10 -1.11
C GLU A 59 13.50 -10.62 -1.52
N ILE A 60 14.46 -9.71 -1.30
CA ILE A 60 14.26 -8.26 -1.52
C ILE A 60 13.76 -7.94 -2.94
N GLU A 61 14.45 -8.43 -3.96
CA GLU A 61 14.10 -8.16 -5.36
C GLU A 61 12.70 -8.70 -5.75
N PRO A 62 12.39 -10.00 -5.55
CA PRO A 62 11.07 -10.52 -5.91
C PRO A 62 9.93 -9.89 -5.10
N ILE A 63 10.16 -9.58 -3.81
CA ILE A 63 9.15 -8.93 -2.97
C ILE A 63 8.90 -7.49 -3.42
N THR A 64 9.96 -6.76 -3.77
CA THR A 64 9.83 -5.39 -4.28
C THR A 64 8.99 -5.35 -5.55
N ALA A 65 9.25 -6.28 -6.49
CA ALA A 65 8.48 -6.39 -7.73
C ALA A 65 7.01 -6.75 -7.47
N LEU A 66 6.76 -7.76 -6.63
CA LEU A 66 5.41 -8.21 -6.26
C LEU A 66 4.61 -7.09 -5.58
N VAL A 67 5.19 -6.42 -4.58
CA VAL A 67 4.50 -5.34 -3.85
C VAL A 67 4.16 -4.20 -4.79
N LYS A 68 5.10 -3.78 -5.64
CA LYS A 68 4.87 -2.72 -6.62
C LYS A 68 3.76 -3.08 -7.60
N GLU A 69 3.78 -4.30 -8.15
CA GLU A 69 2.75 -4.81 -9.05
C GLU A 69 1.36 -4.77 -8.41
N GLU A 70 1.23 -5.34 -7.20
CA GLU A 70 -0.06 -5.41 -6.51
C GLU A 70 -0.60 -4.04 -6.10
N MET A 71 0.27 -3.12 -5.68
CA MET A 71 -0.15 -1.78 -5.26
C MET A 71 -0.49 -0.87 -6.46
N GLU A 72 0.34 -0.83 -7.51
CA GLU A 72 0.08 -0.01 -8.70
C GLU A 72 -1.11 -0.58 -9.52
N GLY A 73 -1.30 -1.91 -9.49
CA GLY A 73 -2.34 -2.63 -10.23
C GLY A 73 -3.64 -2.88 -9.46
N VAL A 74 -3.78 -2.40 -8.22
CA VAL A 74 -4.88 -2.78 -7.31
C VAL A 74 -6.30 -2.43 -7.83
N TYR A 75 -6.40 -1.45 -8.71
CA TYR A 75 -7.66 -1.05 -9.35
C TYR A 75 -7.44 -0.27 -10.65
N PRO A 76 -8.25 -0.47 -11.70
CA PRO A 76 -8.11 0.24 -12.96
C PRO A 76 -8.61 1.69 -12.84
N LEU A 77 -7.73 2.59 -12.42
CA LEU A 77 -7.99 4.03 -12.41
C LEU A 77 -7.67 4.66 -13.77
N ALA A 78 -8.33 5.77 -14.08
CA ALA A 78 -8.06 6.55 -15.30
C ALA A 78 -6.64 7.16 -15.33
N VAL A 79 -6.05 7.36 -14.15
CA VAL A 79 -4.66 7.81 -13.96
C VAL A 79 -3.93 6.69 -13.22
N PRO A 80 -2.74 6.26 -13.68
CA PRO A 80 -2.02 5.17 -13.03
C PRO A 80 -1.56 5.55 -11.62
N LEU A 81 -1.71 4.61 -10.69
CA LEU A 81 -1.07 4.71 -9.37
C LEU A 81 0.42 4.48 -9.53
N LYS A 82 1.21 5.18 -8.71
CA LYS A 82 2.64 5.00 -8.63
C LYS A 82 3.02 4.70 -7.20
N VAL A 83 3.97 3.78 -7.05
CA VAL A 83 4.48 3.36 -5.75
C VAL A 83 5.98 3.53 -5.77
N ASP A 84 6.47 4.33 -4.84
CA ASP A 84 7.89 4.50 -4.57
C ASP A 84 8.33 3.41 -3.58
N MET A 85 9.54 2.88 -3.79
CA MET A 85 10.10 1.79 -3.00
C MET A 85 11.42 2.23 -2.40
N GLY A 86 11.58 2.04 -1.10
CA GLY A 86 12.86 2.21 -0.42
C GLY A 86 13.23 0.98 0.41
N ILE A 87 14.53 0.78 0.59
CA ILE A 87 15.12 -0.38 1.27
C ILE A 87 16.19 0.14 2.21
N GLY A 88 16.12 -0.24 3.47
CA GLY A 88 17.03 0.21 4.51
C GLY A 88 17.09 -0.77 5.68
N LYS A 89 18.07 -0.60 6.57
CA LYS A 89 18.20 -1.44 7.78
C LYS A 89 17.25 -1.04 8.89
N ASN A 90 16.65 0.13 8.76
CA ASN A 90 15.63 0.67 9.63
C ASN A 90 14.66 1.50 8.77
N TRP A 91 13.55 1.91 9.38
CA TRP A 91 12.49 2.62 8.68
C TRP A 91 12.95 3.98 8.12
N ASP A 92 13.80 4.72 8.84
CA ASP A 92 14.33 6.03 8.40
C ASP A 92 15.22 5.92 7.15
N GLU A 93 15.99 4.84 7.02
CA GLU A 93 16.79 4.56 5.82
C GLU A 93 15.96 4.09 4.62
N ALA A 94 14.77 3.52 4.87
CA ALA A 94 13.91 2.94 3.85
C ALA A 94 12.82 3.90 3.35
N HIS A 95 12.59 5.00 4.07
CA HIS A 95 11.64 6.07 3.72
C HIS A 95 12.30 7.11 2.83
#